data_AF-A0A061NKC2-F1
#
_entry.id   AF-A0A061NKC2-F1
#
_cell.length_a   1.000
_cell.length_b   1.000
_cell.length_c   1.000
_cell.angle_alpha   90.00
_cell.angle_beta   90.00
_cell.angle_gamma   90.00
#
_symmetry.space_group_name_H-M   'P 1'
#
loop_
_entity.id
_entity.type
_entity.pdbx_description
1 polymer ?
#
loop_
_entity_poly.entity_id
_entity_poly.type
_entity_poly.pdbx_seq_one_letter_code
_entity_poly.pdbx_strand_id
1 'polypeptide(L)'
;MTSKQQIKSLMSHRVTIDKRDRSYNGDWETVESYSDQPAFVEYGKRRSVNQQGVEVMVNALIFLPDDAPIDVQHESWRITQTHPYQRSPMEAINIAPIDDPRTGETHHYEIETRMGVR
;
A
#
# COMPACT_ATOMS: atom_id res chain seq x y z
N MET A 1 -14.35 -21.54 5.41
CA MET A 1 -13.83 -20.33 4.73
C MET A 1 -12.34 -20.49 4.59
N THR A 2 -11.77 -20.17 3.43
CA THR A 2 -10.32 -20.17 3.23
C THR A 2 -9.67 -18.95 3.90
N SER A 3 -8.36 -18.99 4.18
CA SER A 3 -7.61 -17.86 4.76
C SER A 3 -7.81 -16.58 3.93
N LYS A 4 -7.70 -16.68 2.60
CA LYS A 4 -7.96 -15.60 1.64
C LYS A 4 -9.36 -14.97 1.79
N GLN A 5 -10.39 -15.78 2.04
CA GLN A 5 -11.76 -15.26 2.26
C GLN A 5 -11.89 -14.48 3.57
N GLN A 6 -11.14 -14.86 4.60
CA GLN A 6 -11.15 -14.15 5.88
C GLN A 6 -10.52 -12.76 5.75
N ILE A 7 -9.39 -12.63 5.06
CA ILE A 7 -8.76 -11.32 4.80
C ILE A 7 -9.68 -10.41 4.00
N LYS A 8 -10.29 -10.89 2.91
CA LYS A 8 -11.21 -10.08 2.11
C LYS A 8 -12.38 -9.56 2.93
N SER A 9 -12.86 -10.30 3.93
CA SER A 9 -13.91 -9.84 4.83
C SER A 9 -13.48 -8.73 5.80
N LEU A 10 -12.18 -8.58 6.04
CA LEU A 10 -11.61 -7.53 6.90
C LEU A 10 -11.28 -6.24 6.15
N MET A 11 -11.40 -6.22 4.81
CA MET A 11 -11.14 -5.07 3.94
C MET A 11 -12.26 -4.03 4.04
N SER A 12 -12.32 -3.31 5.17
CA SER A 12 -13.37 -2.35 5.50
C SER A 12 -13.21 -0.98 4.82
N HIS A 13 -12.10 -0.73 4.14
CA HIS A 13 -11.77 0.54 3.48
C HIS A 13 -11.79 0.41 1.97
N ARG A 14 -11.91 1.55 1.28
CA ARG A 14 -11.64 1.66 -0.16
C ARG A 14 -10.51 2.64 -0.38
N VAL A 15 -9.61 2.30 -1.30
CA VAL A 15 -8.45 3.11 -1.65
C VAL A 15 -8.36 3.31 -3.16
N THR A 16 -7.71 4.39 -3.58
CA THR A 16 -7.14 4.54 -4.93
C THR A 16 -5.65 4.28 -4.84
N ILE A 17 -5.14 3.45 -5.74
CA ILE A 17 -3.71 3.10 -5.84
C ILE A 17 -3.19 3.73 -7.14
N ASP A 18 -2.25 4.65 -7.01
CA ASP A 18 -1.60 5.32 -8.14
C ASP A 18 -0.20 4.74 -8.33
N LYS A 19 0.08 4.22 -9.52
CA LYS A 19 1.42 3.86 -9.96
C LYS A 19 2.14 5.13 -10.41
N ARG A 20 3.35 5.37 -9.91
CA ARG A 20 4.11 6.59 -10.22
C ARG A 20 5.47 6.28 -10.81
N ASP A 21 5.82 7.06 -11.84
CA ASP A 21 7.11 7.03 -12.51
C ASP A 21 7.75 8.42 -12.46
N ARG A 22 9.07 8.46 -12.61
CA ARG A 22 9.76 9.73 -12.80
C ARG A 22 9.63 10.16 -14.25
N SER A 23 9.19 11.39 -14.47
CA SER A 23 9.25 12.01 -15.78
C SER A 23 10.66 12.50 -16.09
N TYR A 24 10.87 13.00 -17.30
CA TYR A 24 12.20 13.36 -17.81
C TYR A 24 12.92 14.44 -16.97
N ASN A 25 12.17 15.25 -16.23
CA ASN A 25 12.69 16.31 -15.35
C ASN A 25 12.92 15.81 -13.91
N GLY A 26 12.62 14.54 -13.62
CA GLY A 26 12.78 13.93 -12.31
C GLY A 26 11.56 14.04 -11.39
N ASP A 27 10.45 14.66 -11.84
CA ASP A 27 9.21 14.75 -11.08
C ASP A 27 8.41 13.45 -11.12
N TRP A 28 7.68 13.18 -10.05
CA TRP A 28 6.82 12.00 -9.97
C TRP A 28 5.46 12.23 -10.62
N GLU A 29 5.15 11.48 -11.66
CA GLU A 29 3.87 11.52 -12.38
C GLU A 29 3.09 10.22 -12.20
N THR A 30 1.76 10.31 -12.18
CA THR A 30 0.90 9.13 -12.13
C THR A 30 0.73 8.57 -13.52
N VAL A 31 1.19 7.34 -13.75
CA VAL A 31 1.10 6.64 -15.04
C VAL A 31 -0.11 5.72 -15.13
N GLU A 32 -0.54 5.17 -14.00
CA GLU A 32 -1.74 4.33 -13.88
C GLU A 32 -2.44 4.61 -12.56
N SER A 33 -3.77 4.51 -12.54
CA SER A 33 -4.58 4.70 -11.33
C SER A 33 -5.65 3.63 -11.23
N TYR A 34 -5.70 2.98 -10.08
CA TYR A 34 -6.60 1.88 -9.76
C TYR A 34 -7.54 2.34 -8.65
N SER A 35 -8.74 2.77 -9.04
CA SER A 35 -9.75 3.27 -8.11
C SER A 35 -10.47 2.14 -7.39
N ASP A 36 -11.04 2.47 -6.23
CA ASP A 36 -11.99 1.63 -5.51
C ASP A 36 -11.44 0.22 -5.23
N GLN A 37 -10.21 0.15 -4.72
CA GLN A 37 -9.57 -1.10 -4.33
C GLN A 37 -9.91 -1.42 -2.86
N PRO A 38 -10.25 -2.67 -2.53
CA PRO A 38 -10.51 -3.07 -1.14
C PRO A 38 -9.21 -3.04 -0.35
N ALA A 39 -9.26 -2.47 0.85
CA ALA A 39 -8.12 -2.38 1.75
C ALA A 39 -8.54 -2.42 3.22
N PHE A 40 -7.59 -2.66 4.10
CA PHE A 40 -7.69 -2.28 5.51
C PHE A 40 -6.58 -1.29 5.82
N VAL A 41 -6.90 -0.16 6.46
CA VAL A 41 -5.94 0.90 6.77
C VAL A 41 -5.84 1.07 8.28
N GLU A 42 -4.65 0.84 8.82
CA GLU A 42 -4.33 1.09 10.21
C GLU A 42 -3.51 2.38 10.32
N TYR A 43 -4.09 3.41 10.94
CA TYR A 43 -3.42 4.68 11.18
C TYR A 43 -2.61 4.64 12.47
N GLY A 44 -1.34 5.03 12.39
CA GLY A 44 -0.46 5.06 13.55
C GLY A 44 0.92 5.61 13.18
N LYS A 45 1.56 6.32 14.12
CA LYS A 45 2.93 6.78 13.93
C LYS A 45 3.90 5.74 14.49
N ARG A 46 4.74 5.16 13.64
CA ARG A 46 5.83 4.28 14.08
C ARG A 46 7.12 4.60 13.31
N ARG A 47 8.26 4.36 13.95
CA ARG A 47 9.56 4.39 13.25
C ARG A 47 9.74 3.06 12.53
N SER A 48 10.19 3.13 11.28
CA SER A 48 10.63 1.99 10.49
C SER A 48 11.95 2.33 9.81
N VAL A 49 12.63 1.32 9.28
CA VAL A 49 13.86 1.48 8.49
C VAL A 49 13.50 1.11 7.06
N ASN A 50 13.71 2.04 6.13
CA ASN A 50 13.45 1.77 4.71
C ASN A 50 14.54 0.86 4.10
N GLN A 51 14.36 0.48 2.83
CA GLN A 51 15.31 -0.39 2.12
C GLN A 51 16.73 0.20 2.01
N GLN A 52 16.88 1.51 2.17
CA GLN A 52 18.17 2.21 2.15
C GLN A 52 18.82 2.33 3.55
N GLY A 53 18.23 1.73 4.59
CA GLY A 53 18.75 1.78 5.95
C GLY A 53 18.48 3.10 6.69
N VAL A 54 17.57 3.94 6.16
CA VAL A 54 17.23 5.24 6.73
C VAL A 54 16.00 5.11 7.63
N GLU A 55 16.06 5.68 8.83
CA GLU A 55 14.89 5.80 9.71
C GLU A 55 13.83 6.71 9.07
N VAL A 56 12.64 6.16 8.90
CA VAL A 56 11.48 6.86 8.35
C VAL A 56 10.30 6.76 9.30
N MET A 57 9.49 7.83 9.33
CA MET A 57 8.24 7.84 10.08
C MET A 57 7.12 7.26 9.20
N VAL A 58 6.60 6.12 9.60
CA VAL A 58 5.40 5.51 9.01
C VAL A 58 4.17 6.14 9.67
N ASN A 59 3.17 6.49 8.87
CA ASN A 59 1.92 7.13 9.28
C ASN A 59 0.70 6.20 9.20
N ALA A 60 0.78 5.17 8.35
CA ALA A 60 -0.22 4.13 8.27
C ALA A 60 0.38 2.84 7.71
N LEU A 61 -0.21 1.72 8.13
CA LEU A 61 -0.01 0.40 7.55
C LEU A 61 -1.27 0.05 6.74
N ILE A 62 -1.09 -0.32 5.48
CA ILE A 62 -2.19 -0.66 4.57
C ILE A 62 -2.09 -2.14 4.22
N PHE A 63 -3.19 -2.86 4.37
CA PHE A 63 -3.32 -4.25 3.99
C PHE A 63 -4.14 -4.31 2.70
N LEU A 64 -3.59 -4.95 1.67
CA LEU A 64 -4.24 -5.18 0.38
C LEU A 64 -4.39 -6.68 0.13
N PRO A 65 -5.47 -7.15 -0.52
CA PRO A 65 -5.59 -8.55 -0.89
C PRO A 65 -4.52 -8.98 -1.91
N ASP A 66 -4.35 -10.29 -2.09
CA ASP A 66 -3.39 -10.91 -3.01
C ASP A 66 -3.62 -10.57 -4.49
N ASP A 67 -4.83 -10.16 -4.85
CA ASP A 67 -5.21 -9.74 -6.20
C ASP A 67 -5.16 -8.22 -6.42
N ALA A 68 -4.62 -7.45 -5.47
CA ALA A 68 -4.48 -6.02 -5.63
C ALA A 68 -3.49 -5.66 -6.77
N PRO A 69 -3.74 -4.57 -7.52
CA PRO A 69 -2.89 -4.14 -8.63
C PRO A 69 -1.63 -3.43 -8.12
N ILE A 70 -0.76 -4.17 -7.44
CA ILE A 70 0.49 -3.68 -6.89
C ILE A 70 1.65 -4.58 -7.29
N ASP A 71 2.77 -3.97 -7.66
CA ASP A 71 4.03 -4.64 -7.95
C ASP A 71 5.09 -4.19 -6.95
N VAL A 72 5.63 -5.17 -6.21
CA VAL A 72 6.67 -4.97 -5.18
C VAL A 72 8.00 -4.50 -5.78
N GLN A 73 8.22 -4.72 -7.08
CA GLN A 73 9.43 -4.31 -7.80
C GLN A 73 9.31 -2.89 -8.39
N HIS A 74 8.10 -2.30 -8.40
CA HIS A 74 7.90 -0.98 -8.97
C HIS A 74 8.36 0.13 -8.01
N GLU A 75 8.95 1.19 -8.56
CA GLU A 75 9.72 2.18 -7.77
C GLU A 75 8.85 2.99 -6.79
N SER A 76 7.64 3.40 -7.21
CA SER A 76 6.81 4.31 -6.42
C SER A 76 5.32 4.08 -6.56
N TRP A 77 4.65 4.08 -5.41
CA TRP A 77 3.21 3.96 -5.30
C TRP A 77 2.66 5.02 -4.36
N ARG A 78 1.51 5.58 -4.72
CA ARG A 78 0.75 6.49 -3.86
C ARG A 78 -0.63 5.91 -3.61
N ILE A 79 -1.04 5.87 -2.36
CA ILE A 79 -2.30 5.27 -1.92
C ILE A 79 -3.13 6.33 -1.22
N THR A 80 -4.39 6.46 -1.65
CA THR A 80 -5.35 7.41 -1.08
C THR A 80 -6.58 6.67 -0.60
N GLN A 81 -6.87 6.72 0.71
CA GLN A 81 -8.14 6.21 1.22
C GLN A 81 -9.30 7.10 0.74
N THR A 82 -10.30 6.48 0.12
CA THR A 82 -11.51 7.13 -0.40
C THR A 82 -12.75 6.83 0.44
N HIS A 83 -12.78 5.70 1.17
CA HIS A 83 -13.88 5.28 2.05
C HIS A 83 -13.36 4.60 3.32
N PRO A 84 -14.01 4.74 4.51
CA PRO A 84 -15.25 5.49 4.79
C PRO A 84 -15.08 7.01 4.80
N TYR A 85 -13.84 7.48 4.92
CA TYR A 85 -13.51 8.90 4.85
C TYR A 85 -12.39 9.10 3.85
N GLN A 86 -12.49 10.17 3.07
CA GLN A 86 -11.39 10.59 2.23
C GLN A 86 -10.24 11.10 3.09
N ARG A 87 -9.02 10.66 2.77
CA ARG A 87 -7.79 11.05 3.48
C ARG A 87 -6.78 11.61 2.49
N SER A 88 -5.76 12.27 3.02
CA SER A 88 -4.64 12.75 2.21
C SER A 88 -3.91 11.56 1.55
N PRO A 89 -3.34 11.75 0.36
CA PRO A 89 -2.50 10.74 -0.26
C PRO A 89 -1.28 10.39 0.60
N MET A 90 -0.93 9.11 0.58
CA MET A 90 0.21 8.55 1.31
C MET A 90 1.15 7.87 0.32
N GLU A 91 2.45 8.04 0.49
CA GLU A 91 3.47 7.40 -0.34
C GLU A 91 3.87 6.07 0.30
N ALA A 92 3.94 5.01 -0.51
CA ALA A 92 4.47 3.72 -0.08
C ALA A 92 5.98 3.82 0.18
N ILE A 93 6.41 3.27 1.31
CA ILE A 93 7.81 3.18 1.74
C ILE A 93 8.32 1.76 1.55
N ASN A 94 7.52 0.79 1.97
CA ASN A 94 7.84 -0.62 1.90
C ASN A 94 6.57 -1.41 1.57
N ILE A 95 6.69 -2.39 0.68
CA ILE A 95 5.61 -3.30 0.28
C ILE A 95 6.10 -4.72 0.55
N ALA A 96 5.49 -5.39 1.50
CA ALA A 96 5.84 -6.76 1.88
C ALA A 96 4.73 -7.73 1.45
N PRO A 97 5.01 -8.70 0.56
CA PRO A 97 4.11 -9.83 0.37
C PRO A 97 4.15 -10.70 1.62
N ILE A 98 2.98 -11.08 2.12
CA ILE A 98 2.84 -12.01 3.24
C ILE A 98 2.30 -13.33 2.70
N ASP A 99 3.11 -14.37 2.75
CA ASP A 99 2.76 -15.68 2.21
C ASP A 99 2.03 -16.57 3.23
N ASP A 100 1.11 -17.41 2.76
CA ASP A 100 0.51 -18.47 3.58
C ASP A 100 1.57 -19.57 3.78
N PRO A 101 2.00 -19.86 5.03
CA PRO A 101 3.06 -20.82 5.30
C PRO A 101 2.71 -22.26 4.89
N ARG A 102 1.45 -22.55 4.58
CA ARG A 102 1.00 -23.87 4.13
C ARG A 102 1.13 -24.07 2.63
N THR A 103 1.01 -22.99 1.84
CA THR A 103 1.01 -23.07 0.37
C THR A 103 2.20 -22.36 -0.27
N GLY A 104 2.83 -21.42 0.43
CA GLY A 104 3.85 -20.52 -0.11
C GLY A 104 3.30 -19.46 -1.07
N GLU A 105 1.98 -19.38 -1.22
CA GLU A 105 1.35 -18.35 -2.03
C GLU A 105 1.14 -17.07 -1.22
N THR A 106 1.29 -15.92 -1.87
CA THR A 106 0.96 -14.64 -1.26
C THR A 106 -0.52 -14.60 -0.84
N HIS A 107 -0.72 -14.27 0.42
CA HIS A 107 -2.01 -14.20 1.08
C HIS A 107 -2.57 -12.76 1.07
N HIS A 108 -1.69 -11.78 1.28
CA HIS A 108 -1.99 -10.34 1.19
C HIS A 108 -0.67 -9.55 1.13
N TYR A 109 -0.77 -8.25 0.88
CA TYR A 109 0.34 -7.31 0.98
C TYR A 109 0.19 -6.41 2.20
N GLU A 110 1.31 -6.14 2.87
CA GLU A 110 1.43 -5.12 3.90
C GLU A 110 2.27 -3.95 3.38
N ILE A 111 1.73 -2.73 3.49
CA ILE A 111 2.32 -1.53 2.93
C ILE A 111 2.53 -0.48 4.00
N GLU A 112 3.79 -0.21 4.31
CA GLU A 112 4.15 0.92 5.16
C GLU A 112 4.09 2.20 4.35
N THR A 113 3.40 3.20 4.86
CA THR A 113 3.22 4.48 4.15
C THR A 113 3.60 5.67 5.01
N ARG A 114 4.01 6.75 4.35
CA ARG A 114 4.14 8.09 4.97
C ARG A 114 3.19 9.07 4.30
N MET A 115 2.80 10.11 5.03
CA MET A 115 2.06 11.21 4.41
C MET A 115 2.89 11.85 3.30
N GLY A 116 2.28 12.08 2.13
CA GLY A 116 2.92 12.82 1.05
C GLY A 116 3.33 14.22 1.51
N VAL A 117 4.57 14.60 1.24
CA VAL A 117 5.02 15.99 1.43
C VAL A 117 4.41 16.80 0.28
N ARG A 118 3.74 17.90 0.61
CA ARG A 118 3.23 18.86 -0.37
C ARG A 118 4.36 19.57 -1.09
#